data_AF-A0A6B1G4S6-F1
#
_entry.id   AF-A0A6B1G4S6-F1
#
_cell.length_a   1.000
_cell.length_b   1.000
_cell.length_c   1.000
_cell.angle_alpha   90.00
_cell.angle_beta   90.00
_cell.angle_gamma   90.00
#
_symmetry.space_group_name_H-M   'P 1'
#
loop_
_entity.id
_entity.type
_entity.pdbx_description
1 polymer ?
#
loop_
_entity_poly.entity_id
_entity_poly.type
_entity_poly.pdbx_seq_one_letter_code
_entity_poly.pdbx_strand_id
1 'polypeptide(L)'
;MQAQFAAVLKLAEDFVQIESILNETPVDQVAKLSLLVEVASKVLDAEQLRDMIEKGQFKEILALPQNTFEILGEIGSPPVVLDWAKLAGDTIGQVVEKGIYLVAAPEDFSGREELERLLAIEHVLAIQRLMAMNPEERESLLQLPAEEARGALLADLSDDELSWLASYLHGLSNPARRMFAVKVTQLPELVSILLDSEELGERFRRVLEAATQYSQLRITFDNANANDIDKLSDLVVVAEHTLSAERLAGFFISGQFEIILALPQSAFKILSWSGNPAVVIEWAELAGPAIVQVAETELYLEAEPDHFRNREDLDKALSLVDTKSLTWLIQLEAKAKETVFSLEADPEILWLHGFSSELTEEDIILIAISIDHNPAVLAELDRERLGQTVKRSENIGQSLAFVTERIEDPQAWWPTAQMLSAAIGLSSGNLPWQLYWHYHQTQSLILLAALVLLVVAALSVSRLHRRRRLPKIRDATGRHLGDQT
;
A
#
# COMPACT_ATOMS: atom_id res chain seq x y z
N MET A 1 37.48 -58.84 30.20
CA MET A 1 38.93 -58.58 30.29
C MET A 1 39.80 -59.82 30.06
N GLN A 2 39.76 -60.89 30.89
CA GLN A 2 40.66 -62.06 30.70
C GLN A 2 40.53 -62.74 29.32
N ALA A 3 39.30 -62.95 28.83
CA ALA A 3 39.07 -63.53 27.50
C ALA A 3 39.54 -62.62 26.35
N GLN A 4 39.37 -61.30 26.50
CA GLN A 4 39.78 -60.32 25.50
C GLN A 4 41.31 -60.22 25.41
N PHE A 5 42.00 -60.23 26.55
CA PHE A 5 43.46 -60.23 26.58
C PHE A 5 44.06 -61.52 25.98
N ALA A 6 43.41 -62.67 26.18
CA ALA A 6 43.81 -63.92 25.52
C ALA A 6 43.73 -63.83 23.99
N ALA A 7 42.74 -63.11 23.44
CA ALA A 7 42.65 -62.87 22.00
C ALA A 7 43.82 -62.02 21.48
N VAL A 8 44.24 -60.99 22.24
CA VAL A 8 45.43 -60.18 21.92
C VAL A 8 46.69 -61.04 21.89
N LEU A 9 46.90 -61.89 22.89
CA LEU A 9 48.06 -62.77 22.95
C LEU A 9 48.10 -63.76 21.77
N LYS A 10 46.96 -64.35 21.44
CA LYS A 10 46.85 -65.22 20.27
C LYS A 10 47.19 -64.48 18.97
N LEU A 11 46.70 -63.24 18.81
CA LEU A 11 47.04 -62.42 17.65
C LEU A 11 48.54 -62.06 17.61
N ALA A 12 49.17 -61.85 18.77
CA ALA A 12 50.60 -61.58 18.86
C ALA A 12 51.46 -62.79 18.47
N GLU A 13 50.98 -64.02 18.70
CA GLU A 13 51.65 -65.24 18.21
C GLU A 13 51.65 -65.32 16.68
N ASP A 14 50.58 -64.86 16.04
CA ASP A 14 50.41 -64.89 14.58
C ASP A 14 51.05 -63.68 13.87
N PHE A 15 51.22 -62.54 14.57
CA PHE A 15 51.69 -61.27 13.99
C PHE A 15 52.72 -60.57 14.90
N VAL A 16 54.00 -60.56 14.46
CA VAL A 16 55.12 -59.91 15.18
C VAL A 16 54.86 -58.42 15.45
N GLN A 17 54.14 -57.74 14.56
CA GLN A 17 53.79 -56.32 14.74
C GLN A 17 52.86 -56.11 15.94
N ILE A 18 51.93 -57.04 16.21
CA ILE A 18 51.02 -56.96 17.36
C ILE A 18 51.78 -57.22 18.66
N GLU A 19 52.75 -58.13 18.66
CA GLU A 19 53.67 -58.31 19.79
C GLU A 19 54.43 -57.02 20.10
N SER A 20 54.96 -56.34 19.08
CA SER A 20 55.62 -55.02 19.24
C SER A 20 54.66 -53.98 19.81
N ILE A 21 53.43 -53.88 19.27
CA ILE A 21 52.41 -52.96 19.76
C ILE A 21 52.07 -53.25 21.22
N LEU A 22 51.88 -54.52 21.59
CA LEU A 22 51.58 -54.93 22.96
C LEU A 22 52.72 -54.54 23.93
N ASN A 23 53.97 -54.76 23.54
CA ASN A 23 55.14 -54.41 24.35
C ASN A 23 55.32 -52.89 24.51
N GLU A 24 54.91 -52.10 23.51
CA GLU A 24 54.95 -50.63 23.53
C GLU A 24 53.73 -50.01 24.24
N THR A 25 52.62 -50.75 24.38
CA THR A 25 51.35 -50.21 24.91
C THR A 25 51.42 -50.04 26.43
N PRO A 26 51.17 -48.83 26.95
CA PRO A 26 51.06 -48.60 28.40
C PRO A 26 49.97 -49.45 29.06
N VAL A 27 50.18 -49.83 30.32
CA VAL A 27 49.27 -50.74 31.05
C VAL A 27 47.82 -50.23 31.09
N ASP A 28 47.63 -48.92 31.20
CA ASP A 28 46.31 -48.26 31.20
C ASP A 28 45.62 -48.28 29.82
N GLN A 29 46.36 -48.52 28.74
CA GLN A 29 45.83 -48.66 27.38
C GLN A 29 45.60 -50.11 26.92
N VAL A 30 46.02 -51.11 27.71
CA VAL A 30 45.84 -52.54 27.38
C VAL A 30 44.37 -52.91 27.20
N ALA A 31 43.47 -52.32 27.99
CA ALA A 31 42.04 -52.53 27.85
C ALA A 31 41.50 -52.04 26.49
N LYS A 32 41.98 -50.87 26.04
CA LYS A 32 41.64 -50.29 24.73
C LYS A 32 42.20 -51.14 23.58
N LEU A 33 43.44 -51.61 23.68
CA LEU A 33 44.03 -52.54 22.72
C LEU A 33 43.19 -53.83 22.61
N SER A 34 42.79 -54.39 23.75
CA SER A 34 41.99 -55.61 23.78
C SER A 34 40.62 -55.42 23.13
N LEU A 35 40.00 -54.26 23.33
CA LEU A 35 38.74 -53.92 22.68
C LEU A 35 38.89 -53.76 21.16
N LEU A 36 39.97 -53.12 20.69
CA LEU A 36 40.21 -52.98 19.25
C LEU A 36 40.42 -54.35 18.58
N VAL A 37 41.19 -55.24 19.19
CA VAL A 37 41.37 -56.61 18.67
C VAL A 37 40.04 -57.35 18.61
N GLU A 38 39.20 -57.24 19.64
CA GLU A 38 37.88 -57.87 19.68
C GLU A 38 36.97 -57.35 18.55
N VAL A 39 36.86 -56.02 18.40
CA VAL A 39 36.06 -55.39 17.36
C VAL A 39 36.57 -55.81 15.98
N ALA A 40 37.87 -55.64 15.72
CA ALA A 40 38.46 -55.97 14.43
C ALA A 40 38.29 -57.45 14.06
N SER A 41 38.48 -58.38 15.01
CA SER A 41 38.30 -59.81 14.76
C SER A 41 36.85 -60.23 14.52
N LYS A 42 35.88 -59.41 14.93
CA LYS A 42 34.45 -59.66 14.71
C LYS A 42 34.00 -59.25 13.30
N VAL A 43 34.58 -58.17 12.76
CA VAL A 43 34.14 -57.57 11.50
C VAL A 43 35.07 -57.83 10.32
N LEU A 44 36.35 -58.09 10.57
CA LEU A 44 37.35 -58.36 9.54
C LEU A 44 37.65 -59.85 9.46
N ASP A 45 37.86 -60.36 8.25
CA ASP A 45 38.48 -61.66 8.07
C ASP A 45 39.99 -61.62 8.36
N ALA A 46 40.63 -62.80 8.33
CA ALA A 46 42.05 -62.94 8.65
C ALA A 46 42.97 -62.22 7.65
N GLU A 47 42.56 -62.08 6.38
CA GLU A 47 43.34 -61.41 5.34
C GLU A 47 43.23 -59.88 5.51
N GLN A 48 42.03 -59.37 5.73
CA GLN A 48 41.79 -57.95 6.03
C GLN A 48 42.47 -57.50 7.32
N LEU A 49 42.44 -58.32 8.38
CA LEU A 49 43.13 -58.03 9.63
C LEU A 49 44.66 -58.01 9.44
N ARG A 50 45.21 -58.97 8.68
CA ARG A 50 46.63 -58.96 8.29
C ARG A 50 46.97 -57.68 7.54
N ASP A 51 46.18 -57.32 6.54
CA ASP A 51 46.37 -56.11 5.74
C ASP A 51 46.34 -54.84 6.60
N MET A 52 45.40 -54.74 7.54
CA MET A 52 45.29 -53.61 8.48
C MET A 52 46.54 -53.48 9.36
N ILE A 53 47.13 -54.61 9.79
CA ILE A 53 48.35 -54.64 10.60
C ILE A 53 49.57 -54.29 9.75
N GLU A 54 49.72 -54.90 8.58
CA GLU A 54 50.87 -54.69 7.68
C GLU A 54 50.93 -53.26 7.14
N LYS A 55 49.77 -52.65 6.85
CA LYS A 55 49.67 -51.25 6.42
C LYS A 55 49.81 -50.24 7.57
N GLY A 56 49.96 -50.70 8.81
CA GLY A 56 50.10 -49.85 9.99
C GLY A 56 48.81 -49.23 10.52
N GLN A 57 47.67 -49.46 9.83
CA GLN A 57 46.36 -48.90 10.17
C GLN A 57 45.88 -49.31 11.56
N PHE A 58 46.25 -50.52 12.02
CA PHE A 58 45.92 -50.97 13.38
C PHE A 58 46.49 -50.05 14.46
N LYS A 59 47.77 -49.67 14.34
CA LYS A 59 48.43 -48.78 15.30
C LYS A 59 47.86 -47.37 15.24
N GLU A 60 47.52 -46.89 14.05
CA GLU A 60 46.87 -45.59 13.86
C GLU A 60 45.47 -45.55 14.49
N ILE A 61 44.62 -46.55 14.24
CA ILE A 61 43.28 -46.64 14.85
C ILE A 61 43.39 -46.78 16.37
N LEU A 62 44.33 -47.56 16.88
CA LEU A 62 44.57 -47.68 18.33
C LEU A 62 44.88 -46.33 19.00
N ALA A 63 45.49 -45.38 18.28
CA ALA A 63 45.79 -44.05 18.79
C ALA A 63 44.53 -43.16 18.90
N LEU A 64 43.49 -43.41 18.12
CA LEU A 64 42.23 -42.64 18.10
C LEU A 64 41.40 -42.85 19.39
N PRO A 65 40.47 -41.95 19.74
CA PRO A 65 39.58 -42.14 20.89
C PRO A 65 38.84 -43.49 20.85
N GLN A 66 38.62 -44.14 22.01
CA GLN A 66 38.10 -45.50 22.04
C GLN A 66 36.73 -45.66 21.35
N ASN A 67 35.88 -44.64 21.38
CA ASN A 67 34.58 -44.67 20.72
C ASN A 67 34.68 -44.76 19.18
N THR A 68 35.82 -44.38 18.56
CA THR A 68 36.00 -44.52 17.11
C THR A 68 36.02 -45.97 16.63
N PHE A 69 36.21 -46.93 17.55
CA PHE A 69 36.12 -48.35 17.23
C PHE A 69 34.70 -48.75 16.82
N GLU A 70 33.68 -47.97 17.17
CA GLU A 70 32.31 -48.17 16.71
C GLU A 70 32.19 -48.04 15.19
N ILE A 71 32.90 -47.08 14.58
CA ILE A 71 32.95 -46.94 13.11
C ILE A 71 33.51 -48.21 12.47
N LEU A 72 34.58 -48.78 13.03
CA LEU A 72 35.13 -50.05 12.56
C LEU A 72 34.12 -51.19 12.73
N GLY A 73 33.44 -51.22 13.88
CA GLY A 73 32.46 -52.24 14.23
C GLY A 73 31.22 -52.26 13.34
N GLU A 74 30.79 -51.10 12.84
CA GLU A 74 29.61 -50.98 11.98
C GLU A 74 29.97 -51.06 10.49
N ILE A 75 31.06 -50.41 10.05
CA ILE A 75 31.42 -50.32 8.62
C ILE A 75 32.34 -51.46 8.18
N GLY A 76 33.16 -52.02 9.08
CA GLY A 76 34.10 -53.09 8.74
C GLY A 76 35.25 -52.66 7.84
N SER A 77 35.57 -51.36 7.77
CA SER A 77 36.61 -50.83 6.89
C SER A 77 37.60 -49.93 7.65
N PRO A 78 38.83 -50.41 7.95
CA PRO A 78 39.86 -49.59 8.60
C PRO A 78 40.21 -48.30 7.84
N PRO A 79 40.33 -48.28 6.50
CA PRO A 79 40.52 -47.03 5.76
C PRO A 79 39.47 -45.96 6.07
N VAL A 80 38.20 -46.33 6.14
CA VAL A 80 37.09 -45.38 6.41
C VAL A 80 37.21 -44.76 7.80
N VAL A 81 37.62 -45.53 8.81
CA VAL A 81 37.88 -45.00 10.17
C VAL A 81 38.98 -43.94 10.13
N LEU A 82 40.04 -44.19 9.37
CA LEU A 82 41.17 -43.27 9.24
C LEU A 82 40.82 -42.03 8.41
N ASP A 83 39.99 -42.17 7.37
CA ASP A 83 39.50 -41.04 6.59
C ASP A 83 38.59 -40.12 7.43
N TRP A 84 37.72 -40.71 8.26
CA TRP A 84 36.97 -39.96 9.28
C TRP A 84 37.91 -39.26 10.27
N ALA A 85 38.94 -39.94 10.75
CA ALA A 85 39.89 -39.37 11.71
C ALA A 85 40.69 -38.21 11.08
N LYS A 86 41.04 -38.33 9.80
CA LYS A 86 41.72 -37.28 9.04
C LYS A 86 40.83 -36.06 8.84
N LEU A 87 39.58 -36.26 8.45
CA LEU A 87 38.60 -35.20 8.25
C LEU A 87 38.29 -34.48 9.57
N ALA A 88 37.85 -35.22 10.59
CA ALA A 88 37.38 -34.67 11.86
C ALA A 88 38.50 -34.24 12.81
N GLY A 89 39.67 -34.89 12.75
CA GLY A 89 40.73 -34.67 13.73
C GLY A 89 40.24 -34.96 15.15
N ASP A 90 40.41 -33.99 16.05
CA ASP A 90 40.06 -34.14 17.45
C ASP A 90 38.54 -34.26 17.70
N THR A 91 37.70 -33.89 16.72
CA THR A 91 36.23 -33.96 16.83
C THR A 91 35.64 -35.31 16.39
N ILE A 92 36.46 -36.30 16.01
CA ILE A 92 35.97 -37.64 15.60
C ILE A 92 35.07 -38.29 16.66
N GLY A 93 35.30 -38.01 17.95
CA GLY A 93 34.43 -38.51 19.01
C GLY A 93 32.98 -38.04 18.85
N GLN A 94 32.76 -36.81 18.38
CA GLN A 94 31.41 -36.28 18.14
C GLN A 94 30.77 -36.87 16.86
N VAL A 95 31.58 -37.22 15.85
CA VAL A 95 31.10 -37.92 14.65
C VAL A 95 30.47 -39.25 15.05
N VAL A 96 31.12 -39.98 15.96
CA VAL A 96 30.60 -41.23 16.52
C VAL A 96 29.36 -40.97 17.38
N GLU A 97 29.47 -40.06 18.35
CA GLU A 97 28.38 -39.77 19.29
C GLU A 97 27.07 -39.35 18.59
N LYS A 98 27.18 -38.58 17.51
CA LYS A 98 26.03 -38.11 16.71
C LYS A 98 25.64 -39.08 15.59
N GLY A 99 26.34 -40.21 15.46
CA GLY A 99 26.04 -41.24 14.45
C GLY A 99 26.21 -40.76 13.01
N ILE A 100 27.04 -39.73 12.75
CA ILE A 100 27.22 -39.14 11.41
C ILE A 100 27.77 -40.18 10.44
N TYR A 101 28.68 -41.04 10.91
CA TYR A 101 29.30 -42.11 10.11
C TYR A 101 28.30 -43.16 9.59
N LEU A 102 27.06 -43.18 10.10
CA LEU A 102 26.00 -44.08 9.64
C LEU A 102 25.21 -43.54 8.44
N VAL A 103 25.26 -42.22 8.22
CA VAL A 103 24.46 -41.51 7.20
C VAL A 103 25.31 -40.74 6.20
N ALA A 104 26.64 -40.74 6.38
CA ALA A 104 27.58 -40.01 5.55
C ALA A 104 28.89 -40.78 5.40
N ALA A 105 29.62 -40.47 4.33
CA ALA A 105 31.03 -40.81 4.16
C ALA A 105 31.91 -39.55 4.31
N PRO A 106 33.21 -39.67 4.63
CA PRO A 106 34.12 -38.52 4.72
C PRO A 106 34.14 -37.66 3.45
N GLU A 107 34.06 -38.29 2.28
CA GLU A 107 34.03 -37.67 0.95
C GLU A 107 32.74 -36.89 0.63
N ASP A 108 31.69 -37.06 1.43
CA ASP A 108 30.46 -36.26 1.28
C ASP A 108 30.66 -34.81 1.76
N PHE A 109 31.78 -34.52 2.44
CA PHE A 109 32.11 -33.20 2.97
C PHE A 109 33.18 -32.52 2.12
N SER A 110 32.97 -31.24 1.84
CA SER A 110 33.93 -30.39 1.12
C SER A 110 35.21 -30.13 1.94
N GLY A 111 35.13 -30.29 3.25
CA GLY A 111 36.26 -30.17 4.17
C GLY A 111 35.85 -30.18 5.63
N ARG A 112 36.83 -29.97 6.51
CA ARG A 112 36.63 -29.97 7.97
C ARG A 112 35.65 -28.89 8.44
N GLU A 113 35.65 -27.72 7.80
CA GLU A 113 34.78 -26.60 8.18
C GLU A 113 33.29 -26.96 8.03
N GLU A 114 32.91 -27.66 6.95
CA GLU A 114 31.53 -28.11 6.73
C GLU A 114 31.10 -29.10 7.83
N LEU A 115 31.98 -30.06 8.16
CA LEU A 115 31.75 -31.00 9.26
C LEU A 115 31.63 -30.29 10.61
N GLU A 116 32.46 -29.28 10.89
CA GLU A 116 32.39 -28.51 12.14
C GLU A 116 31.08 -27.73 12.26
N ARG A 117 30.60 -27.13 11.15
CA ARG A 117 29.27 -26.47 11.11
C ARG A 117 28.14 -27.47 11.33
N LEU A 118 28.21 -28.65 10.71
CA LEU A 118 27.24 -29.74 10.93
C LEU A 118 27.24 -30.18 12.39
N LEU A 119 28.41 -30.38 12.98
CA LEU A 119 28.54 -30.77 14.38
C LEU A 119 28.00 -29.70 15.33
N ALA A 120 28.15 -28.42 15.01
CA ALA A 120 27.63 -27.32 15.83
C ALA A 120 26.09 -27.30 15.97
N ILE A 121 25.34 -28.02 15.10
CA ILE A 121 23.88 -28.16 15.21
C ILE A 121 23.48 -28.91 16.49
N GLU A 122 24.35 -29.80 16.99
CA GLU A 122 24.16 -30.55 18.25
C GLU A 122 22.88 -31.40 18.36
N HIS A 123 22.12 -31.58 17.27
CA HIS A 123 20.85 -32.31 17.28
C HIS A 123 20.80 -33.41 16.22
N VAL A 124 20.76 -34.66 16.65
CA VAL A 124 20.89 -35.85 15.79
C VAL A 124 19.85 -35.87 14.66
N LEU A 125 18.57 -35.63 14.96
CA LEU A 125 17.52 -35.63 13.93
C LEU A 125 17.74 -34.51 12.89
N ALA A 126 18.22 -33.34 13.32
CA ALA A 126 18.45 -32.22 12.41
C ALA A 126 19.63 -32.53 11.48
N ILE A 127 20.69 -33.10 12.04
CA ILE A 127 21.84 -33.60 11.28
C ILE A 127 21.41 -34.66 10.26
N GLN A 128 20.58 -35.63 10.65
CA GLN A 128 20.08 -36.67 9.75
C GLN A 128 19.26 -36.09 8.59
N ARG A 129 18.35 -35.15 8.87
CA ARG A 129 17.58 -34.47 7.81
C ARG A 129 18.51 -33.71 6.87
N LEU A 130 19.47 -32.97 7.41
CA LEU A 130 20.43 -32.21 6.63
C LEU A 130 21.34 -33.10 5.77
N MET A 131 21.71 -34.29 6.26
CA MET A 131 22.48 -35.27 5.48
C MET A 131 21.67 -35.97 4.40
N ALA A 132 20.34 -36.00 4.50
CA ALA A 132 19.46 -36.51 3.45
C ALA A 132 19.28 -35.51 2.28
N MET A 133 19.66 -34.24 2.46
CA MET A 133 19.60 -33.21 1.43
C MET A 133 20.77 -33.31 0.46
N ASN A 134 20.64 -32.68 -0.71
CA ASN A 134 21.76 -32.59 -1.64
C ASN A 134 22.85 -31.61 -1.09
N PRO A 135 24.10 -31.69 -1.58
CA PRO A 135 25.20 -30.88 -1.04
C PRO A 135 24.98 -29.36 -1.13
N GLU A 136 24.32 -28.86 -2.18
CA GLU A 136 24.11 -27.43 -2.40
C GLU A 136 23.04 -26.85 -1.44
N GLU A 137 21.96 -27.59 -1.24
CA GLU A 137 20.93 -27.27 -0.25
C GLU A 137 21.49 -27.32 1.17
N ARG A 138 22.25 -28.37 1.47
CA ARG A 138 22.92 -28.54 2.76
C ARG A 138 23.84 -27.36 3.07
N GLU A 139 24.69 -26.98 2.13
CA GLU A 139 25.59 -25.83 2.32
C GLU A 139 24.80 -24.52 2.54
N SER A 140 23.67 -24.33 1.84
CA SER A 140 22.82 -23.16 2.02
C SER A 140 22.24 -23.05 3.44
N LEU A 141 21.84 -24.18 4.03
CA LEU A 141 21.38 -24.23 5.43
C LEU A 141 22.54 -24.12 6.44
N LEU A 142 23.70 -24.71 6.14
CA LEU A 142 24.90 -24.64 7.00
C LEU A 142 25.52 -23.23 7.05
N GLN A 143 25.14 -22.32 6.16
CA GLN A 143 25.53 -20.91 6.23
C GLN A 143 24.76 -20.11 7.29
N LEU A 144 23.67 -20.68 7.83
CA LEU A 144 23.00 -20.14 9.00
C LEU A 144 23.82 -20.44 10.27
N PRO A 145 23.72 -19.61 11.32
CA PRO A 145 24.24 -20.02 12.61
C PRO A 145 23.51 -21.27 13.11
N ALA A 146 24.22 -22.10 13.89
CA ALA A 146 23.80 -23.47 14.16
C ALA A 146 22.42 -23.59 14.84
N GLU A 147 22.07 -22.61 15.68
CA GLU A 147 20.79 -22.53 16.37
C GLU A 147 19.63 -22.29 15.38
N GLU A 148 19.79 -21.36 14.45
CA GLU A 148 18.80 -21.07 13.40
C GLU A 148 18.70 -22.21 12.38
N ALA A 149 19.83 -22.82 11.99
CA ALA A 149 19.83 -24.00 11.14
C ALA A 149 19.06 -25.15 11.81
N ARG A 150 19.33 -25.40 13.10
CA ARG A 150 18.59 -26.38 13.90
C ARG A 150 17.10 -26.06 13.96
N GLY A 151 16.74 -24.81 14.23
CA GLY A 151 15.35 -24.35 14.30
C GLY A 151 14.60 -24.63 12.99
N ALA A 152 15.20 -24.28 11.85
CA ALA A 152 14.63 -24.53 10.54
C ALA A 152 14.49 -26.03 10.23
N LEU A 153 15.50 -26.85 10.54
CA LEU A 153 15.48 -28.30 10.30
C LEU A 153 14.48 -29.05 11.20
N LEU A 154 14.18 -28.51 12.37
CA LEU A 154 13.21 -29.08 13.31
C LEU A 154 11.81 -28.46 13.18
N ALA A 155 11.62 -27.49 12.29
CA ALA A 155 10.30 -26.98 11.95
C ALA A 155 9.46 -28.09 11.29
N ASP A 156 8.14 -27.97 11.42
CA ASP A 156 7.15 -28.87 10.81
C ASP A 156 7.03 -28.60 9.31
N LEU A 157 8.14 -28.84 8.61
CA LEU A 157 8.30 -28.70 7.16
C LEU A 157 8.49 -30.09 6.56
N SER A 158 7.86 -30.33 5.43
CA SER A 158 8.15 -31.49 4.57
C SER A 158 9.54 -31.39 3.93
N ASP A 159 10.02 -32.48 3.35
CA ASP A 159 11.34 -32.50 2.71
C ASP A 159 11.38 -31.61 1.45
N ASP A 160 10.26 -31.50 0.72
CA ASP A 160 10.12 -30.59 -0.43
C ASP A 160 10.17 -29.12 0.01
N GLU A 161 9.52 -28.78 1.14
CA GLU A 161 9.57 -27.44 1.72
C GLU A 161 10.95 -27.07 2.25
N LEU A 162 11.69 -28.03 2.84
CA LEU A 162 13.08 -27.81 3.24
C LEU A 162 14.01 -27.61 2.05
N SER A 163 13.85 -28.38 0.98
CA SER A 163 14.60 -28.20 -0.27
C SER A 163 14.33 -26.82 -0.88
N TRP A 164 13.06 -26.41 -0.93
CA TRP A 164 12.69 -25.06 -1.37
C TRP A 164 13.27 -23.98 -0.45
N LEU A 165 13.21 -24.15 0.87
CA LEU A 165 13.77 -23.21 1.85
C LEU A 165 15.28 -23.01 1.62
N ALA A 166 16.03 -24.09 1.46
CA ALA A 166 17.46 -24.03 1.20
C ALA A 166 17.77 -23.26 -0.10
N SER A 167 17.03 -23.54 -1.16
CA SER A 167 17.14 -22.82 -2.45
C SER A 167 16.79 -21.33 -2.31
N TYR A 168 15.73 -21.01 -1.55
CA TYR A 168 15.29 -19.65 -1.32
C TYR A 168 16.32 -18.84 -0.51
N LEU A 169 16.91 -19.45 0.51
CA LEU A 169 17.98 -18.85 1.32
C LEU A 169 19.20 -18.48 0.48
N HIS A 170 19.54 -19.29 -0.53
CA HIS A 170 20.70 -19.03 -1.39
C HIS A 170 20.66 -17.63 -2.01
N GLY A 171 19.47 -17.15 -2.43
CA GLY A 171 19.28 -15.84 -3.05
C GLY A 171 19.25 -14.64 -2.09
N LEU A 172 19.35 -14.87 -0.78
CA LEU A 172 19.27 -13.82 0.25
C LEU A 172 20.65 -13.37 0.76
N SER A 173 20.75 -12.14 1.24
CA SER A 173 21.89 -11.67 2.01
C SER A 173 22.02 -12.40 3.36
N ASN A 174 23.23 -12.48 3.92
CA ASN A 174 23.46 -13.17 5.21
C ASN A 174 22.55 -12.68 6.37
N PRO A 175 22.29 -11.37 6.56
CA PRO A 175 21.35 -10.91 7.57
C PRO A 175 19.89 -11.32 7.24
N ALA A 176 19.49 -11.25 5.96
CA ALA A 176 18.16 -11.66 5.52
C ALA A 176 17.92 -13.18 5.70
N ARG A 177 18.92 -14.02 5.41
CA ARG A 177 18.88 -15.47 5.65
C ARG A 177 18.58 -15.80 7.10
N ARG A 178 19.31 -15.19 8.04
CA ARG A 178 19.11 -15.42 9.48
C ARG A 178 17.71 -15.00 9.92
N MET A 179 17.29 -13.81 9.49
CA MET A 179 15.96 -13.30 9.81
C MET A 179 14.85 -14.20 9.28
N PHE A 180 14.99 -14.69 8.04
CA PHE A 180 14.03 -15.62 7.46
C PHE A 180 14.02 -16.96 8.18
N ALA A 181 15.18 -17.54 8.52
CA ALA A 181 15.26 -18.79 9.28
C ALA A 181 14.60 -18.69 10.67
N VAL A 182 14.79 -17.57 11.37
CA VAL A 182 14.10 -17.29 12.63
C VAL A 182 12.58 -17.21 12.40
N LYS A 183 12.14 -16.51 11.34
CA LYS A 183 10.72 -16.37 11.01
C LYS A 183 10.07 -17.72 10.69
N VAL A 184 10.72 -18.57 9.90
CA VAL A 184 10.26 -19.91 9.57
C VAL A 184 10.14 -20.80 10.81
N THR A 185 11.07 -20.66 11.76
CA THR A 185 10.98 -21.40 13.04
C THR A 185 9.76 -20.97 13.86
N GLN A 186 9.36 -19.71 13.77
CA GLN A 186 8.19 -19.16 14.47
C GLN A 186 6.87 -19.41 13.72
N LEU A 187 6.92 -19.49 12.39
CA LEU A 187 5.79 -19.53 11.48
C LEU A 187 6.08 -20.49 10.31
N PRO A 188 6.08 -21.82 10.52
CA PRO A 188 6.43 -22.79 9.48
C PRO A 188 5.52 -22.71 8.24
N GLU A 189 4.24 -22.40 8.41
CA GLU A 189 3.26 -22.24 7.32
C GLU A 189 3.61 -21.11 6.33
N LEU A 190 4.53 -20.23 6.70
CA LEU A 190 5.07 -19.23 5.78
C LEU A 190 5.71 -19.88 4.56
N VAL A 191 6.40 -21.01 4.74
CA VAL A 191 7.10 -21.70 3.66
C VAL A 191 6.10 -22.18 2.61
N SER A 192 5.00 -22.83 3.01
CA SER A 192 3.97 -23.29 2.07
C SER A 192 3.33 -22.13 1.31
N ILE A 193 3.04 -21.02 2.00
CA ILE A 193 2.43 -19.82 1.38
C ILE A 193 3.34 -19.23 0.30
N LEU A 194 4.65 -19.15 0.56
CA LEU A 194 5.62 -18.61 -0.38
C LEU A 194 5.93 -19.60 -1.51
N LEU A 195 5.93 -20.90 -1.23
CA LEU A 195 6.10 -21.95 -2.23
C LEU A 195 4.93 -21.97 -3.23
N ASP A 196 3.70 -21.77 -2.76
CA ASP A 196 2.50 -21.74 -3.60
C ASP A 196 2.41 -20.52 -4.53
N SER A 197 3.24 -19.48 -4.30
CA SER A 197 3.24 -18.25 -5.09
C SER A 197 4.64 -17.69 -5.30
N GLU A 198 5.24 -17.97 -6.47
CA GLU A 198 6.55 -17.45 -6.87
C GLU A 198 6.60 -15.91 -6.82
N GLU A 199 5.54 -15.23 -7.27
CA GLU A 199 5.43 -13.77 -7.21
C GLU A 199 5.47 -13.25 -5.78
N LEU A 200 4.76 -13.89 -4.85
CA LEU A 200 4.84 -13.52 -3.44
C LEU A 200 6.24 -13.81 -2.87
N GLY A 201 6.86 -14.93 -3.23
CA GLY A 201 8.23 -15.26 -2.84
C GLY A 201 9.24 -14.17 -3.24
N GLU A 202 9.14 -13.65 -4.46
CA GLU A 202 10.02 -12.57 -4.94
C GLU A 202 9.74 -11.22 -4.26
N ARG A 203 8.46 -10.87 -4.04
CA ARG A 203 8.10 -9.66 -3.29
C ARG A 203 8.58 -9.75 -1.83
N PHE A 204 8.40 -10.91 -1.20
CA PHE A 204 8.82 -11.15 0.18
C PHE A 204 10.34 -11.13 0.35
N ARG A 205 11.11 -11.51 -0.68
CA ARG A 205 12.58 -11.36 -0.67
C ARG A 205 12.97 -9.90 -0.43
N ARG A 206 12.26 -8.96 -1.06
CA ARG A 206 12.50 -7.52 -0.86
C ARG A 206 12.14 -7.06 0.54
N VAL A 207 11.05 -7.58 1.12
CA VAL A 207 10.71 -7.34 2.54
C VAL A 207 11.86 -7.74 3.44
N LEU A 208 12.42 -8.94 3.24
CA LEU A 208 13.54 -9.42 4.03
C LEU A 208 14.74 -8.49 3.90
N GLU A 209 15.15 -8.13 2.68
CA GLU A 209 16.30 -7.25 2.48
C GLU A 209 16.07 -5.85 3.08
N ALA A 210 14.90 -5.25 2.89
CA ALA A 210 14.54 -3.97 3.47
C ALA A 210 14.53 -4.02 5.00
N ALA A 211 14.01 -5.09 5.60
CA ALA A 211 13.97 -5.25 7.06
C ALA A 211 15.38 -5.41 7.68
N THR A 212 16.40 -5.80 6.90
CA THR A 212 17.79 -5.74 7.38
C THR A 212 18.31 -4.30 7.53
N GLN A 213 17.75 -3.35 6.78
CA GLN A 213 18.19 -1.96 6.71
C GLN A 213 17.37 -1.06 7.64
N TYR A 214 16.08 -1.33 7.78
CA TYR A 214 15.14 -0.48 8.52
C TYR A 214 14.61 -1.20 9.77
N SER A 215 15.07 -0.79 10.95
CA SER A 215 14.73 -1.44 12.23
C SER A 215 13.23 -1.43 12.54
N GLN A 216 12.52 -0.38 12.11
CA GLN A 216 11.08 -0.26 12.34
C GLN A 216 10.29 -1.26 11.47
N LEU A 217 10.67 -1.42 10.20
CA LEU A 217 10.13 -2.47 9.34
C LEU A 217 10.40 -3.86 9.93
N ARG A 218 11.59 -4.08 10.50
CA ARG A 218 11.91 -5.33 11.20
C ARG A 218 10.95 -5.62 12.36
N ILE A 219 10.63 -4.64 13.19
CA ILE A 219 9.67 -4.83 14.29
C ILE A 219 8.30 -5.24 13.74
N THR A 220 7.85 -4.59 12.66
CA THR A 220 6.57 -4.93 12.01
C THR A 220 6.61 -6.32 11.39
N PHE A 221 7.71 -6.69 10.73
CA PHE A 221 7.96 -8.02 10.19
C PHE A 221 7.95 -9.12 11.26
N ASP A 222 8.63 -8.89 12.38
CA ASP A 222 8.71 -9.86 13.49
C ASP A 222 7.30 -10.15 14.05
N ASN A 223 6.43 -9.14 14.10
CA ASN A 223 5.06 -9.26 14.60
C ASN A 223 4.02 -9.72 13.55
N ALA A 224 4.35 -9.71 12.26
CA ALA A 224 3.44 -10.10 11.19
C ALA A 224 3.07 -11.59 11.28
N ASN A 225 1.79 -11.93 11.16
CA ASN A 225 1.36 -13.32 11.00
C ASN A 225 1.30 -13.70 9.51
N ALA A 226 0.99 -14.97 9.21
CA ALA A 226 0.94 -15.48 7.85
C ALA A 226 0.02 -14.68 6.90
N ASN A 227 -1.12 -14.18 7.40
CA ASN A 227 -2.08 -13.42 6.60
C ASN A 227 -1.60 -12.00 6.29
N ASP A 228 -0.64 -11.47 7.05
CA ASP A 228 -0.12 -10.12 6.84
C ASP A 228 0.94 -10.09 5.74
N ILE A 229 1.50 -11.25 5.35
CA ILE A 229 2.70 -11.35 4.51
C ILE A 229 2.47 -10.81 3.09
N ASP A 230 1.35 -11.14 2.45
CA ASP A 230 1.04 -10.63 1.11
C ASP A 230 0.89 -9.10 1.11
N LYS A 231 0.12 -8.59 2.06
CA LYS A 231 -0.09 -7.16 2.24
C LYS A 231 1.19 -6.40 2.58
N LEU A 232 2.01 -6.95 3.49
CA LEU A 232 3.31 -6.41 3.86
C LEU A 232 4.25 -6.35 2.64
N SER A 233 4.27 -7.43 1.86
CA SER A 233 5.10 -7.55 0.66
C SER A 233 4.69 -6.53 -0.39
N ASP A 234 3.40 -6.35 -0.61
CA ASP A 234 2.91 -5.33 -1.54
C ASP A 234 3.26 -3.91 -1.12
N LEU A 235 3.07 -3.56 0.15
CA LEU A 235 3.37 -2.21 0.60
C LEU A 235 4.86 -1.89 0.45
N VAL A 236 5.74 -2.82 0.82
CA VAL A 236 7.20 -2.63 0.65
C VAL A 236 7.56 -2.48 -0.82
N VAL A 237 7.02 -3.33 -1.70
CA VAL A 237 7.27 -3.27 -3.14
C VAL A 237 6.79 -1.95 -3.72
N VAL A 238 5.58 -1.49 -3.40
CA VAL A 238 5.06 -0.20 -3.87
C VAL A 238 5.94 0.94 -3.36
N ALA A 239 6.32 0.93 -2.08
CA ALA A 239 7.15 1.96 -1.49
C ALA A 239 8.54 2.04 -2.14
N GLU A 240 9.20 0.91 -2.39
CA GLU A 240 10.53 0.87 -3.04
C GLU A 240 10.50 1.37 -4.48
N HIS A 241 9.42 1.10 -5.23
CA HIS A 241 9.31 1.56 -6.61
C HIS A 241 8.93 3.03 -6.73
N THR A 242 8.15 3.57 -5.79
CA THR A 242 7.61 4.93 -5.92
C THR A 242 8.40 5.97 -5.13
N LEU A 243 8.98 5.62 -3.98
CA LEU A 243 9.67 6.58 -3.11
C LEU A 243 11.16 6.70 -3.46
N SER A 244 11.68 7.92 -3.40
CA SER A 244 13.15 8.12 -3.42
C SER A 244 13.79 7.51 -2.18
N ALA A 245 15.07 7.16 -2.23
CA ALA A 245 15.78 6.54 -1.10
C ALA A 245 15.67 7.34 0.22
N GLU A 246 15.73 8.68 0.14
CA GLU A 246 15.54 9.55 1.31
C GLU A 246 14.12 9.47 1.89
N ARG A 247 13.10 9.48 1.01
CA ARG A 247 11.70 9.35 1.41
C ARG A 247 11.38 7.95 1.94
N LEU A 248 11.96 6.91 1.36
CA LEU A 248 11.79 5.52 1.78
C LEU A 248 12.29 5.32 3.22
N ALA A 249 13.48 5.86 3.54
CA ALA A 249 13.98 5.84 4.90
C ALA A 249 13.05 6.60 5.87
N GLY A 250 12.58 7.79 5.48
CA GLY A 250 11.62 8.57 6.26
C GLY A 250 10.29 7.84 6.47
N PHE A 251 9.81 7.12 5.46
CA PHE A 251 8.56 6.36 5.49
C PHE A 251 8.58 5.24 6.54
N PHE A 252 9.66 4.48 6.61
CA PHE A 252 9.82 3.44 7.63
C PHE A 252 10.08 3.99 9.03
N ILE A 253 10.70 5.16 9.18
CA ILE A 253 11.07 5.72 10.50
C ILE A 253 9.92 6.52 11.13
N SER A 254 9.08 7.16 10.33
CA SER A 254 8.08 8.14 10.80
C SER A 254 6.80 7.52 11.39
N GLY A 255 6.65 6.20 11.36
CA GLY A 255 5.41 5.51 11.73
C GLY A 255 4.33 5.54 10.64
N GLN A 256 4.59 6.20 9.51
CA GLN A 256 3.66 6.24 8.37
C GLN A 256 3.47 4.85 7.76
N PHE A 257 4.51 4.01 7.79
CA PHE A 257 4.44 2.65 7.30
C PHE A 257 3.35 1.84 8.02
N GLU A 258 3.32 1.85 9.34
CA GLU A 258 2.33 1.11 10.14
C GLU A 258 0.91 1.65 9.92
N ILE A 259 0.76 2.98 9.78
CA ILE A 259 -0.53 3.61 9.49
C ILE A 259 -1.04 3.11 8.14
N ILE A 260 -0.21 3.15 7.09
CA ILE A 260 -0.61 2.70 5.75
C ILE A 260 -0.81 1.18 5.72
N LEU A 261 0.02 0.40 6.40
CA LEU A 261 -0.12 -1.05 6.50
C LEU A 261 -1.44 -1.45 7.17
N ALA A 262 -2.02 -0.63 8.03
CA ALA A 262 -3.34 -0.87 8.61
C ALA A 262 -4.50 -0.65 7.62
N LEU A 263 -4.29 0.11 6.53
CA LEU A 263 -5.32 0.41 5.51
C LEU A 263 -5.56 -0.80 4.58
N PRO A 264 -6.73 -0.91 3.92
CA PRO A 264 -6.95 -1.93 2.90
C PRO A 264 -5.90 -1.87 1.77
N GLN A 265 -5.52 -3.02 1.21
CA GLN A 265 -4.47 -3.14 0.18
C GLN A 265 -4.76 -2.31 -1.08
N SER A 266 -6.04 -2.07 -1.40
CA SER A 266 -6.42 -1.15 -2.49
C SER A 266 -5.91 0.27 -2.29
N ALA A 267 -5.77 0.75 -1.05
CA ALA A 267 -5.24 2.09 -0.75
C ALA A 267 -3.77 2.25 -1.19
N PHE A 268 -3.02 1.16 -1.39
CA PHE A 268 -1.63 1.23 -1.87
C PHE A 268 -1.53 1.79 -3.29
N LYS A 269 -2.62 1.74 -4.08
CA LYS A 269 -2.68 2.41 -5.39
C LYS A 269 -2.50 3.94 -5.27
N ILE A 270 -3.04 4.54 -4.20
CA ILE A 270 -2.89 5.97 -3.92
C ILE A 270 -1.41 6.28 -3.66
N LEU A 271 -0.70 5.42 -2.91
CA LEU A 271 0.74 5.58 -2.68
C LEU A 271 1.53 5.46 -3.98
N SER A 272 1.19 4.45 -4.79
CA SER A 272 1.84 4.18 -6.07
C SER A 272 1.75 5.37 -7.02
N TRP A 273 0.61 6.05 -7.04
CA TRP A 273 0.40 7.27 -7.82
C TRP A 273 1.06 8.50 -7.20
N SER A 274 0.82 8.78 -5.92
CA SER A 274 1.22 10.06 -5.31
C SER A 274 2.73 10.14 -5.03
N GLY A 275 3.38 9.01 -4.79
CA GLY A 275 4.75 8.97 -4.27
C GLY A 275 4.95 9.75 -2.97
N ASN A 276 3.85 9.94 -2.22
CA ASN A 276 3.82 10.68 -0.97
C ASN A 276 2.90 9.98 0.04
N PRO A 277 3.47 9.33 1.08
CA PRO A 277 2.70 8.66 2.12
C PRO A 277 1.71 9.59 2.84
N ALA A 278 2.02 10.89 2.96
CA ALA A 278 1.12 11.86 3.60
C ALA A 278 -0.23 11.97 2.88
N VAL A 279 -0.22 11.95 1.54
CA VAL A 279 -1.45 12.02 0.72
C VAL A 279 -2.35 10.81 0.97
N VAL A 280 -1.76 9.62 1.16
CA VAL A 280 -2.52 8.41 1.48
C VAL A 280 -3.17 8.51 2.85
N ILE A 281 -2.45 9.06 3.83
CA ILE A 281 -2.95 9.25 5.20
C ILE A 281 -4.07 10.30 5.21
N GLU A 282 -3.93 11.41 4.49
CA GLU A 282 -4.97 12.43 4.33
C GLU A 282 -6.24 11.85 3.70
N TRP A 283 -6.09 11.05 2.64
CA TRP A 283 -7.21 10.31 2.05
C TRP A 283 -7.87 9.34 3.04
N ALA A 284 -7.07 8.65 3.86
CA ALA A 284 -7.58 7.74 4.88
C ALA A 284 -8.34 8.45 6.00
N GLU A 285 -7.86 9.61 6.45
CA GLU A 285 -8.51 10.42 7.47
C GLU A 285 -9.85 11.00 6.96
N LEU A 286 -9.88 11.46 5.71
CA LEU A 286 -11.09 11.99 5.08
C LEU A 286 -12.13 10.90 4.79
N ALA A 287 -11.72 9.83 4.12
CA ALA A 287 -12.61 8.80 3.61
C ALA A 287 -12.98 7.74 4.68
N GLY A 288 -12.11 7.50 5.64
CA GLY A 288 -12.23 6.38 6.58
C GLY A 288 -12.42 5.06 5.83
N PRO A 289 -13.47 4.26 6.11
CA PRO A 289 -13.76 3.03 5.40
C PRO A 289 -13.97 3.18 3.88
N ALA A 290 -14.36 4.37 3.41
CA ALA A 290 -14.62 4.62 1.98
C ALA A 290 -13.32 4.74 1.14
N ILE A 291 -12.12 4.69 1.78
CA ILE A 291 -10.85 4.72 1.05
C ILE A 291 -10.74 3.60 0.00
N VAL A 292 -11.39 2.46 0.23
CA VAL A 292 -11.47 1.37 -0.76
C VAL A 292 -12.14 1.85 -2.04
N GLN A 293 -13.28 2.55 -1.92
CA GLN A 293 -14.00 3.10 -3.07
C GLN A 293 -13.18 4.19 -3.75
N VAL A 294 -12.56 5.09 -2.99
CA VAL A 294 -11.63 6.11 -3.53
C VAL A 294 -10.54 5.47 -4.39
N ALA A 295 -9.96 4.37 -3.91
CA ALA A 295 -8.89 3.65 -4.61
C ALA A 295 -9.40 2.82 -5.80
N GLU A 296 -10.59 2.21 -5.70
CA GLU A 296 -11.18 1.40 -6.76
C GLU A 296 -11.73 2.24 -7.91
N THR A 297 -12.30 3.41 -7.61
CA THR A 297 -12.82 4.34 -8.61
C THR A 297 -11.77 5.33 -9.10
N GLU A 298 -10.53 5.21 -8.62
CA GLU A 298 -9.40 6.07 -8.97
C GLU A 298 -9.67 7.57 -8.77
N LEU A 299 -10.53 7.93 -7.81
CA LEU A 299 -10.93 9.32 -7.55
C LEU A 299 -9.71 10.21 -7.23
N TYR A 300 -8.69 9.62 -6.62
CA TYR A 300 -7.43 10.29 -6.30
C TYR A 300 -6.64 10.77 -7.52
N LEU A 301 -6.94 10.28 -8.74
CA LEU A 301 -6.32 10.78 -9.97
C LEU A 301 -6.91 12.14 -10.40
N GLU A 302 -8.15 12.42 -10.01
CA GLU A 302 -8.92 13.58 -10.46
C GLU A 302 -8.99 14.68 -9.39
N ALA A 303 -8.80 14.34 -8.11
CA ALA A 303 -8.85 15.29 -7.00
C ALA A 303 -7.81 15.00 -5.93
N GLU A 304 -7.41 16.05 -5.21
CA GLU A 304 -6.67 15.98 -3.96
C GLU A 304 -7.66 15.95 -2.76
N PRO A 305 -7.23 15.43 -1.58
CA PRO A 305 -8.09 15.39 -0.39
C PRO A 305 -8.68 16.74 0.02
N ASP A 306 -7.93 17.83 -0.18
CA ASP A 306 -8.32 19.20 0.20
C ASP A 306 -9.41 19.81 -0.68
N HIS A 307 -9.70 19.22 -1.84
CA HIS A 307 -10.86 19.58 -2.65
C HIS A 307 -12.20 19.26 -1.94
N PHE A 308 -12.19 18.34 -0.97
CA PHE A 308 -13.36 17.95 -0.20
C PHE A 308 -13.34 18.60 1.18
N ARG A 309 -14.40 19.36 1.52
CA ARG A 309 -14.43 20.07 2.82
C ARG A 309 -14.66 19.13 3.98
N ASN A 310 -15.33 18.01 3.72
CA ASN A 310 -15.70 17.00 4.70
C ASN A 310 -16.07 15.70 3.98
N ARG A 311 -16.34 14.66 4.77
CA ARG A 311 -16.72 13.34 4.27
C ARG A 311 -18.04 13.31 3.47
N GLU A 312 -19.00 14.17 3.77
CA GLU A 312 -20.28 14.23 3.03
C GLU A 312 -20.07 14.67 1.58
N ASP A 313 -19.16 15.62 1.36
CA ASP A 313 -18.78 16.06 0.01
C ASP A 313 -18.09 14.94 -0.77
N LEU A 314 -17.22 14.17 -0.10
CA LEU A 314 -16.59 12.98 -0.67
C LEU A 314 -17.61 11.89 -1.01
N ASP A 315 -18.55 11.58 -0.11
CA ASP A 315 -19.57 10.56 -0.34
C ASP A 315 -20.48 10.94 -1.53
N LYS A 316 -20.80 12.24 -1.69
CA LYS A 316 -21.50 12.74 -2.87
C LYS A 316 -20.69 12.53 -4.14
N ALA A 317 -19.40 12.87 -4.13
CA ALA A 317 -18.53 12.62 -5.27
C ALA A 317 -18.46 11.12 -5.59
N LEU A 318 -18.21 10.25 -4.61
CA LEU A 318 -18.19 8.80 -4.80
C LEU A 318 -19.49 8.26 -5.41
N SER A 319 -20.65 8.80 -5.02
CA SER A 319 -21.94 8.42 -5.62
C SER A 319 -22.09 8.80 -7.10
N LEU A 320 -21.29 9.75 -7.56
CA LEU A 320 -21.29 10.25 -8.93
C LEU A 320 -20.20 9.61 -9.80
N VAL A 321 -19.22 8.88 -9.25
CA VAL A 321 -18.09 8.34 -10.06
C VAL A 321 -18.54 7.28 -11.06
N ASP A 322 -19.62 6.55 -10.75
CA ASP A 322 -20.21 5.58 -11.68
C ASP A 322 -20.95 6.25 -12.86
N THR A 323 -21.11 7.57 -12.81
CA THR A 323 -21.60 8.38 -13.92
C THR A 323 -20.40 9.07 -14.56
N LYS A 324 -20.29 9.10 -15.88
CA LYS A 324 -19.24 9.84 -16.64
C LYS A 324 -19.14 11.35 -16.28
N SER A 325 -19.95 11.83 -15.35
CA SER A 325 -20.14 13.20 -14.88
C SER A 325 -19.05 13.70 -13.91
N LEU A 326 -18.25 12.82 -13.29
CA LEU A 326 -17.35 13.25 -12.22
C LEU A 326 -16.16 14.09 -12.68
N THR A 327 -15.49 13.67 -13.76
CA THR A 327 -14.38 14.42 -14.38
C THR A 327 -14.85 15.81 -14.80
N TRP A 328 -16.11 15.93 -15.26
CA TRP A 328 -16.71 17.21 -15.65
C TRP A 328 -16.97 18.12 -14.44
N LEU A 329 -17.51 17.60 -13.34
CA LEU A 329 -17.85 18.39 -12.15
C LEU A 329 -16.62 18.91 -11.40
N ILE A 330 -15.57 18.10 -11.25
CA ILE A 330 -14.35 18.50 -10.54
C ILE A 330 -13.62 19.59 -11.33
N GLN A 331 -13.51 19.45 -12.65
CA GLN A 331 -12.89 20.46 -13.52
C GLN A 331 -13.66 21.78 -13.52
N LEU A 332 -15.00 21.74 -13.41
CA LEU A 332 -15.82 22.95 -13.33
C LEU A 332 -15.67 23.67 -12.00
N GLU A 333 -15.64 22.96 -10.87
CA GLU A 333 -15.53 23.61 -9.56
C GLU A 333 -14.14 24.22 -9.31
N ALA A 334 -13.08 23.55 -9.75
CA ALA A 334 -11.71 24.10 -9.68
C ALA A 334 -11.59 25.39 -10.50
N LYS A 335 -12.10 25.40 -11.75
CA LYS A 335 -12.12 26.59 -12.59
C LYS A 335 -13.02 27.70 -12.06
N ALA A 336 -14.16 27.34 -11.45
CA ALA A 336 -15.05 28.30 -10.80
C ALA A 336 -14.39 28.95 -9.57
N LYS A 337 -13.54 28.22 -8.83
CA LYS A 337 -12.77 28.80 -7.71
C LYS A 337 -11.66 29.74 -8.19
N GLU A 338 -10.98 29.43 -9.30
CA GLU A 338 -9.97 30.32 -9.90
C GLU A 338 -10.57 31.63 -10.44
N THR A 339 -11.78 31.59 -11.01
CA THR A 339 -12.42 32.76 -11.64
C THR A 339 -13.12 33.73 -10.69
N VAL A 340 -13.25 33.39 -9.39
CA VAL A 340 -13.97 34.25 -8.42
C VAL A 340 -13.19 35.52 -8.01
N PHE A 341 -11.95 35.73 -8.47
CA PHE A 341 -11.22 36.98 -8.24
C PHE A 341 -10.46 37.53 -9.46
N SER A 342 -11.17 37.93 -10.51
CA SER A 342 -10.70 39.03 -11.39
C SER A 342 -11.88 39.63 -12.16
N LEU A 343 -12.33 40.80 -11.74
CA LEU A 343 -13.36 41.59 -12.43
C LEU A 343 -12.73 42.64 -13.38
N GLU A 344 -11.59 42.32 -13.98
CA GLU A 344 -11.01 43.10 -15.07
C GLU A 344 -10.63 42.18 -16.24
N ALA A 345 -11.57 42.06 -17.19
CA ALA A 345 -11.44 41.60 -18.57
C ALA A 345 -10.22 40.69 -18.88
N ASP A 346 -10.37 39.39 -18.62
CA ASP A 346 -9.40 38.36 -19.01
C ASP A 346 -9.75 37.76 -20.39
N PRO A 347 -8.81 37.64 -21.35
CA PRO A 347 -9.03 36.99 -22.65
C PRO A 347 -9.41 35.50 -22.59
N GLU A 348 -9.38 34.86 -21.43
CA GLU A 348 -9.67 33.43 -21.26
C GLU A 348 -11.17 33.06 -21.27
N ILE A 349 -12.09 34.03 -21.27
CA ILE A 349 -13.54 33.79 -21.52
C ILE A 349 -13.80 33.21 -22.94
N LEU A 350 -12.81 33.28 -23.85
CA LEU A 350 -12.87 32.62 -25.16
C LEU A 350 -12.89 31.09 -25.10
N TRP A 351 -12.48 30.47 -23.99
CA TRP A 351 -12.38 29.00 -23.90
C TRP A 351 -13.75 28.31 -23.89
N LEU A 352 -14.75 28.86 -23.18
CA LEU A 352 -16.14 28.38 -23.23
C LEU A 352 -16.78 28.61 -24.60
N HIS A 353 -16.39 29.70 -25.28
CA HIS A 353 -16.88 30.01 -26.63
C HIS A 353 -16.38 28.99 -27.68
N GLY A 354 -15.15 28.46 -27.50
CA GLY A 354 -14.55 27.44 -28.38
C GLY A 354 -15.07 26.02 -28.14
N PHE A 355 -15.38 25.64 -26.90
CA PHE A 355 -15.98 24.33 -26.58
C PHE A 355 -17.50 24.27 -26.83
N SER A 356 -18.16 25.42 -26.96
CA SER A 356 -19.61 25.49 -27.15
C SER A 356 -20.12 24.84 -28.45
N SER A 357 -19.31 24.77 -29.52
CA SER A 357 -19.78 24.24 -30.80
C SER A 357 -19.93 22.72 -30.86
N GLU A 358 -19.43 21.98 -29.87
CA GLU A 358 -19.37 20.50 -29.91
C GLU A 358 -20.25 19.79 -28.86
N LEU A 359 -21.05 20.54 -28.06
CA LEU A 359 -21.89 19.95 -27.02
C LEU A 359 -23.06 19.14 -27.62
N THR A 360 -23.20 17.91 -27.12
CA THR A 360 -24.24 16.94 -27.48
C THR A 360 -25.53 17.18 -26.70
N GLU A 361 -26.61 16.48 -27.07
CA GLU A 361 -27.91 16.61 -26.40
C GLU A 361 -27.87 16.15 -24.92
N GLU A 362 -26.97 15.21 -24.58
CA GLU A 362 -26.71 14.78 -23.20
C GLU A 362 -26.03 15.87 -22.38
N ASP A 363 -25.09 16.61 -22.98
CA ASP A 363 -24.40 17.72 -22.30
C ASP A 363 -25.38 18.85 -21.93
N ILE A 364 -26.38 19.10 -22.79
CA ILE A 364 -27.44 20.08 -22.53
C ILE A 364 -28.33 19.67 -21.34
N ILE A 365 -28.59 18.37 -21.16
CA ILE A 365 -29.37 17.85 -20.03
C ILE A 365 -28.55 17.98 -18.73
N LEU A 366 -27.26 17.68 -18.77
CA LEU A 366 -26.36 17.84 -17.62
C LEU A 366 -26.23 19.31 -17.18
N ILE A 367 -26.15 20.24 -18.13
CA ILE A 367 -26.15 21.69 -17.84
C ILE A 367 -27.48 22.11 -17.20
N ALA A 368 -28.62 21.57 -17.66
CA ALA A 368 -29.93 21.87 -17.07
C ALA A 368 -30.03 21.40 -15.60
N ILE A 369 -29.53 20.20 -15.30
CA ILE A 369 -29.48 19.67 -13.93
C ILE A 369 -28.55 20.51 -13.05
N SER A 370 -27.39 20.93 -13.58
CA SER A 370 -26.45 21.81 -12.86
C SER A 370 -27.04 23.18 -12.54
N ILE A 371 -27.84 23.75 -13.44
CA ILE A 371 -28.55 25.03 -13.24
C ILE A 371 -29.61 24.93 -12.14
N ASP A 372 -30.30 23.79 -12.01
CA ASP A 372 -31.29 23.58 -10.95
C ASP A 372 -30.64 23.57 -9.55
N HIS A 373 -29.34 23.26 -9.47
CA HIS A 373 -28.56 23.24 -8.22
C HIS A 373 -27.71 24.51 -8.01
N ASN A 374 -27.27 25.16 -9.09
CA ASN A 374 -26.50 26.41 -9.04
C ASN A 374 -26.89 27.35 -10.22
N PRO A 375 -27.84 28.28 -10.00
CA PRO A 375 -28.31 29.20 -11.04
C PRO A 375 -27.24 30.11 -11.63
N ALA A 376 -26.09 30.28 -10.96
CA ALA A 376 -25.01 31.16 -11.40
C ALA A 376 -24.39 30.75 -12.75
N VAL A 377 -24.48 29.46 -13.10
CA VAL A 377 -24.00 28.88 -14.37
C VAL A 377 -24.72 29.50 -15.59
N LEU A 378 -25.92 30.05 -15.41
CA LEU A 378 -26.68 30.74 -16.47
C LEU A 378 -25.95 31.97 -17.03
N ALA A 379 -25.03 32.58 -16.28
CA ALA A 379 -24.32 33.78 -16.73
C ALA A 379 -23.28 33.50 -17.84
N GLU A 380 -22.96 32.23 -18.08
CA GLU A 380 -21.86 31.81 -18.96
C GLU A 380 -22.33 31.16 -20.26
N LEU A 381 -23.65 30.98 -20.44
CA LEU A 381 -24.23 30.36 -21.63
C LEU A 381 -24.56 31.39 -22.73
N ASP A 382 -24.39 30.99 -24.00
CA ASP A 382 -24.82 31.81 -25.13
C ASP A 382 -26.35 31.98 -25.18
N ARG A 383 -26.81 33.02 -25.88
CA ARG A 383 -28.23 33.43 -25.93
C ARG A 383 -29.19 32.38 -26.48
N GLU A 384 -28.77 31.54 -27.42
CA GLU A 384 -29.67 30.59 -28.07
C GLU A 384 -29.87 29.36 -27.19
N ARG A 385 -28.82 28.95 -26.48
CA ARG A 385 -28.85 27.77 -25.60
C ARG A 385 -29.39 28.08 -24.21
N LEU A 386 -29.20 29.29 -23.67
CA LEU A 386 -29.89 29.75 -22.46
C LEU A 386 -31.41 29.53 -22.57
N GLY A 387 -31.99 29.81 -23.74
CA GLY A 387 -33.41 29.60 -24.03
C GLY A 387 -33.83 28.13 -24.07
N GLN A 388 -32.97 27.22 -24.56
CA GLN A 388 -33.26 25.78 -24.57
C GLN A 388 -33.09 25.15 -23.18
N THR A 389 -32.08 25.58 -22.43
CA THR A 389 -31.77 25.06 -21.10
C THR A 389 -32.79 25.51 -20.06
N VAL A 390 -33.21 26.78 -20.08
CA VAL A 390 -34.33 27.27 -19.23
C VAL A 390 -35.66 26.59 -19.58
N LYS A 391 -35.85 26.17 -20.84
CA LYS A 391 -37.06 25.44 -21.27
C LYS A 391 -37.10 23.99 -20.75
N ARG A 392 -35.96 23.40 -20.40
CA ARG A 392 -35.83 22.02 -19.90
C ARG A 392 -35.63 21.92 -18.38
N SER A 393 -35.30 23.03 -17.70
CA SER A 393 -35.18 23.11 -16.23
C SER A 393 -36.53 22.85 -15.55
N GLU A 394 -36.51 22.08 -14.45
CA GLU A 394 -37.71 21.83 -13.64
C GLU A 394 -38.03 23.01 -12.70
N ASN A 395 -37.08 23.93 -12.52
CA ASN A 395 -37.16 25.07 -11.60
C ASN A 395 -37.09 26.42 -12.34
N ILE A 396 -37.85 26.51 -13.44
CA ILE A 396 -37.95 27.69 -14.33
C ILE A 396 -38.13 29.00 -13.54
N GLY A 397 -38.88 28.98 -12.43
CA GLY A 397 -39.14 30.17 -11.61
C GLY A 397 -37.88 30.79 -11.00
N GLN A 398 -36.97 29.97 -10.45
CA GLN A 398 -35.73 30.48 -9.86
C GLN A 398 -34.71 30.89 -10.92
N SER A 399 -34.62 30.14 -12.03
CA SER A 399 -33.76 30.48 -13.17
C SER A 399 -34.18 31.82 -13.79
N LEU A 400 -35.49 32.06 -13.92
CA LEU A 400 -36.01 33.33 -14.41
C LEU A 400 -35.78 34.47 -13.43
N ALA A 401 -36.01 34.27 -12.13
CA ALA A 401 -35.74 35.29 -11.11
C ALA A 401 -34.28 35.75 -11.13
N PHE A 402 -33.33 34.81 -11.23
CA PHE A 402 -31.90 35.10 -11.33
C PHE A 402 -31.54 35.91 -12.59
N VAL A 403 -32.10 35.58 -13.75
CA VAL A 403 -31.90 36.35 -14.99
C VAL A 403 -32.50 37.75 -14.87
N THR A 404 -33.63 37.90 -14.19
CA THR A 404 -34.33 39.20 -14.06
C THR A 404 -33.61 40.14 -13.11
N GLU A 405 -32.98 39.63 -12.04
CA GLU A 405 -32.27 40.42 -11.04
C GLU A 405 -30.94 41.02 -11.56
N ARG A 406 -30.37 40.46 -12.64
CA ARG A 406 -29.05 40.82 -13.17
C ARG A 406 -29.05 41.74 -14.40
N ILE A 407 -30.23 42.08 -14.94
CA ILE A 407 -30.35 42.98 -16.09
C ILE A 407 -30.38 44.43 -15.59
N GLU A 408 -29.21 45.01 -15.36
CA GLU A 408 -29.08 46.42 -14.98
C GLU A 408 -29.11 47.38 -16.19
N ASP A 409 -28.99 46.87 -17.42
CA ASP A 409 -29.00 47.68 -18.64
C ASP A 409 -30.42 47.80 -19.27
N PRO A 410 -31.00 49.02 -19.30
CA PRO A 410 -32.31 49.27 -19.91
C PRO A 410 -32.39 48.94 -21.42
N GLN A 411 -31.26 48.88 -22.13
CA GLN A 411 -31.24 48.54 -23.56
C GLN A 411 -31.15 47.03 -23.82
N ALA A 412 -30.60 46.25 -22.88
CA ALA A 412 -30.56 44.78 -22.96
C ALA A 412 -31.90 44.12 -22.58
N TRP A 413 -32.81 44.87 -21.96
CA TRP A 413 -34.13 44.41 -21.54
C TRP A 413 -35.02 43.94 -22.70
N TRP A 414 -35.10 44.67 -23.82
CA TRP A 414 -36.10 44.40 -24.86
C TRP A 414 -35.89 43.06 -25.61
N PRO A 415 -34.66 42.71 -26.04
CA PRO A 415 -34.40 41.38 -26.63
C PRO A 415 -34.61 40.24 -25.62
N THR A 416 -34.26 40.46 -24.35
CA THR A 416 -34.42 39.47 -23.28
C THR A 416 -35.90 39.27 -22.93
N ALA A 417 -36.70 40.33 -22.93
CA ALA A 417 -38.15 40.26 -22.76
C ALA A 417 -38.85 39.57 -23.94
N GLN A 418 -38.37 39.76 -25.18
CA GLN A 418 -38.87 39.00 -26.34
C GLN A 418 -38.54 37.51 -26.23
N MET A 419 -37.33 37.18 -25.80
CA MET A 419 -36.89 35.80 -25.54
C MET A 419 -37.75 35.14 -24.44
N LEU A 420 -38.01 35.87 -23.35
CA LEU A 420 -38.87 35.43 -22.25
C LEU A 420 -40.34 35.30 -22.66
N SER A 421 -40.83 36.17 -23.55
CA SER A 421 -42.22 36.12 -24.03
C SER A 421 -42.57 34.84 -24.81
N ALA A 422 -41.57 34.21 -25.45
CA ALA A 422 -41.72 32.91 -26.08
C ALA A 422 -41.83 31.76 -25.04
N ALA A 423 -41.28 31.93 -23.84
CA ALA A 423 -41.40 30.99 -22.72
C ALA A 423 -42.69 31.20 -21.88
N ILE A 424 -43.30 32.38 -21.93
CA ILE A 424 -44.53 32.74 -21.19
C ILE A 424 -45.74 31.88 -21.60
N GLY A 425 -45.75 31.29 -22.80
CA GLY A 425 -46.79 30.36 -23.22
C GLY A 425 -46.88 29.07 -22.38
N LEU A 426 -45.89 28.80 -21.53
CA LEU A 426 -45.75 27.56 -20.76
C LEU A 426 -45.96 27.74 -19.24
N SER A 427 -46.05 28.96 -18.71
CA SER A 427 -46.23 29.19 -17.27
C SER A 427 -47.68 29.51 -16.90
N SER A 428 -48.34 28.61 -16.19
CA SER A 428 -49.65 28.87 -15.59
C SER A 428 -49.48 29.56 -14.22
N GLY A 429 -49.86 30.85 -14.12
CA GLY A 429 -50.02 31.59 -12.86
C GLY A 429 -49.04 32.76 -12.61
N ASN A 430 -49.58 33.85 -12.03
CA ASN A 430 -49.02 35.09 -11.43
C ASN A 430 -47.73 35.78 -11.96
N LEU A 431 -46.77 35.09 -12.57
CA LEU A 431 -45.57 35.68 -13.18
C LEU A 431 -45.87 36.69 -14.32
N PRO A 432 -46.86 36.46 -15.21
CA PRO A 432 -47.18 37.44 -16.25
C PRO A 432 -47.60 38.80 -15.68
N TRP A 433 -48.11 38.83 -14.44
CA TRP A 433 -48.62 40.04 -13.81
C TRP A 433 -47.52 40.89 -13.18
N GLN A 434 -46.49 40.28 -12.60
CA GLN A 434 -45.34 41.02 -12.06
C GLN A 434 -44.49 41.65 -13.17
N LEU A 435 -44.28 40.94 -14.29
CA LEU A 435 -43.59 41.46 -15.47
C LEU A 435 -44.38 42.60 -16.15
N TYR A 436 -45.72 42.49 -16.20
CA TYR A 436 -46.59 43.56 -16.71
C TYR A 436 -46.47 44.87 -15.89
N TRP A 437 -46.47 44.77 -14.56
CA TRP A 437 -46.34 45.95 -13.69
C TRP A 437 -44.96 46.58 -13.75
N HIS A 438 -43.90 45.78 -13.86
CA HIS A 438 -42.54 46.30 -14.02
C HIS A 438 -42.38 47.05 -15.36
N TYR A 439 -42.94 46.51 -16.45
CA TYR A 439 -42.96 47.15 -17.77
C TYR A 439 -43.75 48.47 -17.78
N HIS A 440 -44.91 48.52 -17.11
CA HIS A 440 -45.77 49.71 -17.12
C HIS A 440 -45.45 50.74 -16.04
N GLN A 441 -44.52 50.49 -15.11
CA GLN A 441 -44.18 51.44 -14.04
C GLN A 441 -43.63 52.77 -14.58
N THR A 442 -42.82 52.74 -15.63
CA THR A 442 -42.30 53.95 -16.30
C THR A 442 -43.37 54.67 -17.12
N GLN A 443 -44.23 53.94 -17.84
CA GLN A 443 -45.34 54.56 -18.60
C GLN A 443 -46.42 55.16 -17.68
N SER A 444 -46.73 54.50 -16.57
CA SER A 444 -47.68 55.01 -15.57
C SER A 444 -47.12 56.24 -14.85
N LEU A 445 -45.81 56.30 -14.56
CA LEU A 445 -45.16 57.53 -14.05
C LEU A 445 -45.23 58.70 -15.04
N ILE A 446 -45.02 58.45 -16.34
CA ILE A 446 -45.14 59.48 -17.38
C ILE A 446 -46.58 59.98 -17.50
N LEU A 447 -47.57 59.08 -17.48
CA LEU A 447 -48.99 59.46 -17.50
C LEU A 447 -49.40 60.24 -16.25
N LEU A 448 -48.89 59.87 -15.08
CA LEU A 448 -49.16 60.55 -13.81
C LEU A 448 -48.51 61.95 -13.81
N ALA A 449 -47.29 62.09 -14.32
CA ALA A 449 -46.64 63.38 -14.51
C ALA A 449 -47.40 64.28 -15.51
N ALA A 450 -47.88 63.72 -16.62
CA ALA A 450 -48.70 64.44 -17.60
C ALA A 450 -50.04 64.89 -17.00
N LEU A 451 -50.67 64.07 -16.17
CA LEU A 451 -51.93 64.38 -15.50
C LEU A 451 -51.74 65.47 -14.44
N VAL A 452 -50.65 65.44 -13.67
CA VAL A 452 -50.27 66.50 -12.73
C VAL A 452 -50.03 67.82 -13.46
N LEU A 453 -49.32 67.80 -14.61
CA LEU A 453 -49.11 68.98 -15.45
C LEU A 453 -50.43 69.58 -15.96
N LEU A 454 -51.38 68.73 -16.37
CA LEU A 454 -52.71 69.13 -16.81
C LEU A 454 -53.51 69.82 -15.69
N VAL A 455 -53.44 69.29 -14.47
CA VAL A 455 -54.08 69.88 -13.28
C VAL A 455 -53.45 71.24 -12.94
N VAL A 456 -52.12 71.34 -12.98
CA VAL A 456 -51.40 72.61 -12.74
C VAL A 456 -51.76 73.66 -13.80
N ALA A 457 -51.87 73.27 -15.06
CA ALA A 457 -52.30 74.15 -16.14
C ALA A 457 -53.75 74.65 -15.95
N ALA A 458 -54.67 73.74 -15.60
CA ALA A 458 -56.07 74.09 -15.34
C ALA A 458 -56.22 75.06 -14.14
N LEU A 459 -55.48 74.83 -13.06
CA LEU A 459 -55.45 75.72 -11.89
C LEU A 459 -54.85 77.10 -12.22
N SER A 460 -53.83 77.14 -13.08
CA SER A 460 -53.22 78.39 -13.54
C SER A 460 -54.17 79.22 -14.39
N VAL A 461 -54.90 78.58 -15.31
CA VAL A 461 -55.95 79.22 -16.12
C VAL A 461 -57.10 79.73 -15.23
N SER A 462 -57.55 78.93 -14.26
CA SER A 462 -58.57 79.34 -13.28
C SER A 462 -58.15 80.57 -12.46
N ARG A 463 -56.89 80.62 -11.99
CA ARG A 463 -56.34 81.78 -11.27
C ARG A 463 -56.27 83.03 -12.15
N LEU A 464 -55.87 82.89 -13.42
CA LEU A 464 -55.86 84.00 -14.39
C LEU A 464 -57.27 84.52 -14.70
N HIS A 465 -58.26 83.63 -14.78
CA HIS A 465 -59.64 84.01 -14.98
C HIS A 465 -60.25 84.71 -13.76
N ARG A 466 -59.90 84.27 -12.53
CA ARG A 466 -60.26 84.98 -11.29
C ARG A 466 -59.67 86.39 -11.20
N ARG A 467 -58.43 86.59 -11.66
CA ARG A 467 -57.80 87.94 -11.68
C ARG A 467 -58.43 88.90 -12.69
N ARG A 468 -59.08 88.40 -13.75
CA ARG A 468 -59.82 89.23 -14.71
C ARG A 468 -61.26 89.58 -14.27
N ARG A 469 -61.78 88.96 -13.20
CA ARG A 469 -63.09 89.27 -12.60
C ARG A 469 -62.97 89.96 -11.23
N LEU A 470 -62.13 90.99 -11.14
CA LEU A 470 -62.28 91.98 -10.06
C LEU A 470 -63.07 93.17 -10.59
N PRO A 471 -64.33 93.38 -10.16
CA PRO A 471 -65.06 94.57 -10.51
C PRO A 471 -64.39 95.81 -9.90
N LYS A 472 -64.17 96.83 -10.73
CA LYS A 472 -63.87 98.21 -10.29
C LYS A 472 -65.06 98.72 -9.46
N ILE A 473 -65.03 98.56 -8.14
CA ILE A 473 -65.92 99.27 -7.23
C ILE A 473 -65.16 99.61 -5.94
N ARG A 474 -64.68 100.84 -5.85
CA ARG A 474 -64.56 101.53 -4.57
C ARG A 474 -64.47 103.04 -4.82
N ASP A 475 -65.65 103.63 -4.96
CA ASP A 475 -65.98 104.97 -4.48
C ASP A 475 -67.38 104.87 -3.85
N ALA A 476 -67.69 105.81 -2.94
CA ALA A 476 -68.91 105.94 -2.14
C ALA A 476 -68.84 105.28 -0.74
N THR A 477 -68.48 106.08 0.28
CA THR A 477 -69.39 106.70 1.29
C THR A 477 -69.98 105.67 2.27
N GLY A 478 -70.03 105.88 3.58
CA GLY A 478 -69.80 107.03 4.43
C GLY A 478 -70.38 106.70 5.82
N ARG A 479 -70.02 107.53 6.80
CA ARG A 479 -70.70 107.88 8.06
C ARG A 479 -72.05 107.19 8.32
N HIS A 480 -72.26 106.62 9.51
CA HIS A 480 -72.77 107.33 10.71
C HIS A 480 -73.31 106.35 11.77
N LEU A 481 -73.02 106.68 13.05
CA LEU A 481 -73.82 106.50 14.29
C LEU A 481 -74.04 105.06 14.80
N GLY A 482 -74.11 104.79 16.11
CA GLY A 482 -74.03 105.56 17.36
C GLY A 482 -73.45 104.64 18.45
N ASP A 483 -72.78 105.12 19.49
CA ASP A 483 -73.27 105.87 20.65
C ASP A 483 -74.32 105.11 21.50
N GLN A 484 -73.89 104.76 22.72
CA GLN A 484 -74.59 104.47 24.00
C GLN A 484 -74.07 103.20 24.71
N THR A 485 -73.05 103.35 25.56
CA THR A 485 -73.14 103.41 27.03
C THR A 485 -71.78 103.66 27.65
#